data_AF-A0A1C6QF86-F1
#
_entry.id   AF-A0A1C6QF86-F1
#
_cell.length_a   1.000
_cell.length_b   1.000
_cell.length_c   1.000
_cell.angle_alpha   90.00
_cell.angle_beta   90.00
_cell.angle_gamma   90.00
#
_symmetry.space_group_name_H-M   'P 1'
#
loop_
_entity.id
_entity.type
_entity.pdbx_description
1 polymer ?
#
loop_
_entity_poly.entity_id
_entity_poly.type
_entity_poly.pdbx_seq_one_letter_code
_entity_poly.pdbx_strand_id
1 'polypeptide(L)'
;MPTTPPAQIILSTSRAHGLVAIPYGEEHRRAVRALGEAGFRRIPSGAFATPLTDGPTARQTARALVHCAHEHGATITTSPRPYLADFGDDLVARLPGAWSAQLELYYNPLVQQDLIAPLWDSGDLLQALLHDAVPGAVVLKNGVGTELLLIERPGHSSGYLLGAFATEEFDDNWEAPNAPRSIVLPAEPGLAAHAVTTTFLPAYSRALHHRRLDTVLTALERIRAEHETLQAIKESGRYSDGVPLADARMVPEMEATFADYAWLSFRDVLEHAPVLLSRCRPAMTPWAQDAAALDRLRTALAESQAVRAEDKELRGVLFSVDGWKQARSRFGLAALPAIETWLAESEAFERQVRAAVPGGPVALAAPTPRLLTARPALPAVPRSSAAHR
;
A
#
# COMPACT_ATOMS: atom_id res chain seq x y z
N MET A 1 -23.93 12.49 -12.82
CA MET A 1 -22.98 12.93 -11.78
C MET A 1 -23.52 14.23 -11.20
N PRO A 2 -23.85 14.33 -9.91
CA PRO A 2 -24.08 15.64 -9.31
C PRO A 2 -22.78 16.45 -9.45
N THR A 3 -22.86 17.62 -10.07
CA THR A 3 -21.72 18.49 -10.30
C THR A 3 -21.29 19.10 -8.97
N THR A 4 -20.15 18.67 -8.45
CA THR A 4 -19.51 19.34 -7.30
C THR A 4 -19.37 20.84 -7.62
N PRO A 5 -19.79 21.75 -6.73
CA PRO A 5 -19.67 23.17 -6.98
C PRO A 5 -18.19 23.54 -7.22
N PRO A 6 -17.89 24.46 -8.15
CA PRO A 6 -16.51 24.77 -8.53
C PRO A 6 -15.69 25.34 -7.36
N ALA A 7 -16.33 26.04 -6.42
CA ALA A 7 -15.72 26.49 -5.17
C ALA A 7 -16.64 26.18 -3.98
N GLN A 8 -16.10 25.49 -2.98
CA GLN A 8 -16.80 25.08 -1.77
C GLN A 8 -15.98 25.43 -0.52
N ILE A 9 -16.67 25.73 0.57
CA ILE A 9 -16.12 25.90 1.91
C ILE A 9 -16.85 24.92 2.82
N ILE A 10 -16.12 23.94 3.37
CA ILE A 10 -16.66 22.93 4.27
C ILE A 10 -16.32 23.33 5.71
N LEU A 11 -17.34 23.53 6.54
CA LEU A 11 -17.20 23.99 7.92
C LEU A 11 -17.37 22.83 8.90
N SER A 12 -16.45 22.70 9.85
CA SER A 12 -16.49 21.73 10.95
C SER A 12 -16.07 22.38 12.26
N THR A 13 -16.49 21.81 13.38
CA THR A 13 -16.06 22.29 14.72
C THR A 13 -14.84 21.51 15.22
N SER A 14 -13.84 22.22 15.74
CA SER A 14 -12.66 21.68 16.41
C SER A 14 -12.61 22.17 17.86
N ARG A 15 -12.22 21.28 18.78
CA ARG A 15 -11.99 21.60 20.19
C ARG A 15 -10.79 22.51 20.38
N ALA A 16 -9.76 22.34 19.55
CA ALA A 16 -8.52 23.12 19.61
C ALA A 16 -8.62 24.46 18.87
N HIS A 17 -9.38 24.48 17.76
CA HIS A 17 -9.34 25.61 16.82
C HIS A 17 -10.66 26.36 16.65
N GLY A 18 -11.76 25.91 17.27
CA GLY A 18 -13.07 26.55 17.13
C GLY A 18 -13.76 26.15 15.83
N LEU A 19 -14.09 27.12 14.98
CA LEU A 19 -14.70 26.85 13.68
C LEU A 19 -13.59 26.69 12.63
N VAL A 20 -13.51 25.51 12.03
CA VAL A 20 -12.54 25.17 11.00
C VAL A 20 -13.24 25.11 9.64
N ALA A 21 -12.56 25.58 8.62
CA ALA A 21 -13.01 25.67 7.25
C ALA A 21 -11.99 25.03 6.31
N ILE A 22 -12.45 24.13 5.45
CA ILE A 22 -11.66 23.49 4.39
C ILE A 22 -12.17 24.01 3.04
N PRO A 23 -11.37 24.77 2.28
CA PRO A 23 -11.71 25.12 0.92
C PRO A 23 -11.56 23.89 0.00
N TYR A 24 -12.49 23.69 -0.93
CA TYR A 24 -12.49 22.54 -1.85
C TYR A 24 -13.07 22.94 -3.22
N GLY A 25 -12.68 22.21 -4.27
CA GLY A 25 -13.18 22.37 -5.64
C GLY A 25 -12.13 22.85 -6.65
N GLU A 26 -12.45 22.76 -7.94
CA GLU A 26 -11.55 23.16 -9.03
C GLU A 26 -11.11 24.63 -8.92
N GLU A 27 -11.99 25.49 -8.42
CA GLU A 27 -11.77 26.91 -8.18
C GLU A 27 -11.56 27.24 -6.68
N HIS A 28 -11.04 26.30 -5.87
CA HIS A 28 -10.80 26.48 -4.42
C HIS A 28 -10.07 27.77 -4.03
N ARG A 29 -9.29 28.39 -4.93
CA ARG A 29 -8.65 29.70 -4.70
C ARG A 29 -9.67 30.81 -4.40
N ARG A 30 -10.90 30.73 -4.94
CA ARG A 30 -12.01 31.65 -4.61
C ARG A 30 -12.47 31.46 -3.17
N ALA A 31 -12.64 30.21 -2.74
CA ALA A 31 -12.96 29.86 -1.36
C ALA A 31 -11.86 30.32 -0.38
N VAL A 32 -10.58 30.19 -0.74
CA VAL A 32 -9.44 30.69 0.05
C VAL A 32 -9.51 32.21 0.24
N ARG A 33 -9.82 32.98 -0.81
CA ARG A 33 -9.96 34.44 -0.71
C ARG A 33 -11.12 34.84 0.21
N ALA A 34 -12.28 34.21 0.03
CA ALA A 34 -13.44 34.45 0.88
C ALA A 34 -13.15 34.18 2.36
N LEU A 35 -12.39 33.11 2.66
CA LEU A 35 -11.98 32.79 4.03
C LEU A 35 -11.04 33.84 4.64
N GLY A 36 -10.06 34.31 3.86
CA GLY A 36 -9.14 35.35 4.30
C GLY A 36 -9.84 36.68 4.60
N GLU A 37 -10.73 37.11 3.71
CA GLU A 37 -11.52 38.35 3.87
C GLU A 37 -12.54 38.25 5.02
N ALA A 38 -13.08 37.06 5.26
CA ALA A 38 -13.95 36.79 6.41
C ALA A 38 -13.21 36.73 7.76
N GLY A 39 -11.87 36.79 7.75
CA GLY A 39 -11.04 36.83 8.95
C GLY A 39 -10.58 35.46 9.49
N PHE A 40 -10.72 34.39 8.71
CA PHE A 40 -10.14 33.10 9.08
C PHE A 40 -8.61 33.10 8.91
N ARG A 41 -7.92 32.38 9.80
CA ARG A 41 -6.46 32.24 9.74
C ARG A 41 -6.09 30.84 9.30
N ARG A 42 -5.09 30.73 8.43
CA ARG A 42 -4.57 29.43 8.01
C ARG A 42 -3.83 28.76 9.18
N ILE A 43 -4.16 27.51 9.46
CA ILE A 43 -3.50 26.67 10.48
C ILE A 43 -2.46 25.73 9.84
N PRO A 44 -1.55 25.11 10.61
CA PRO A 44 -0.45 24.29 10.06
C PRO A 44 -0.89 23.15 9.15
N SER A 45 -2.07 22.56 9.40
CA SER A 45 -2.67 21.52 8.55
C SER A 45 -3.17 22.05 7.19
N GLY A 46 -3.08 23.35 6.95
CA GLY A 46 -3.49 24.00 5.71
C GLY A 46 -4.94 24.46 5.68
N ALA A 47 -5.79 23.99 6.60
CA ALA A 47 -7.15 24.46 6.81
C ALA A 47 -7.17 25.90 7.35
N PHE A 48 -8.35 26.48 7.45
CA PHE A 48 -8.59 27.82 7.95
C PHE A 48 -9.40 27.75 9.24
N ALA A 49 -9.06 28.51 10.27
CA ALA A 49 -9.75 28.46 11.55
C ALA A 49 -10.03 29.85 12.13
N THR A 50 -11.10 29.91 12.92
CA THR A 50 -11.41 31.06 13.78
C THR A 50 -11.89 30.56 15.16
N PRO A 51 -11.34 31.10 16.27
CA PRO A 51 -11.80 30.73 17.60
C PRO A 51 -13.28 31.07 17.81
N LEU A 52 -14.00 30.19 18.51
CA LEU A 52 -15.40 30.41 18.90
C LEU A 52 -15.52 30.98 20.33
N THR A 53 -14.51 31.71 20.81
CA THR A 53 -14.39 32.17 22.20
C THR A 53 -15.45 33.20 22.63
N ASP A 54 -16.03 33.96 21.68
CA ASP A 54 -17.04 34.98 21.95
C ASP A 54 -18.22 34.90 20.96
N GLY A 55 -19.46 34.83 21.47
CA GLY A 55 -20.67 34.62 20.67
C GLY A 55 -21.01 35.75 19.67
N PRO A 56 -20.97 37.03 20.07
CA PRO A 56 -21.02 38.18 19.16
C PRO A 56 -19.95 38.13 18.06
N THR A 57 -18.68 37.91 18.42
CA THR A 57 -17.58 37.84 17.45
C THR A 57 -17.77 36.68 16.47
N ALA A 58 -18.14 35.48 16.95
CA ALA A 58 -18.42 34.32 16.11
C ALA A 58 -19.58 34.59 15.12
N ARG A 59 -20.65 35.25 15.58
CA ARG A 59 -21.77 35.65 14.70
C ARG A 59 -21.34 36.66 13.63
N GLN A 60 -20.48 37.61 13.99
CA GLN A 60 -19.95 38.58 13.04
C GLN A 60 -19.08 37.89 11.97
N THR A 61 -18.18 36.99 12.38
CA THR A 61 -17.35 36.21 11.46
C THR A 61 -18.19 35.30 10.55
N ALA A 62 -19.24 34.66 11.09
CA ALA A 62 -20.15 33.84 10.27
C ALA A 62 -20.90 34.69 9.22
N ARG A 63 -21.35 35.90 9.58
CA ARG A 63 -21.98 36.84 8.63
C ARG A 63 -21.00 37.30 7.55
N ALA A 64 -19.78 37.66 7.95
CA ALA A 64 -18.72 38.03 7.01
C ALA A 64 -18.42 36.88 6.05
N LEU A 65 -18.33 35.65 6.56
CA LEU A 65 -18.12 34.45 5.74
C LEU A 65 -19.22 34.25 4.70
N VAL A 66 -20.49 34.35 5.10
CA VAL A 66 -21.63 34.21 4.17
C VAL A 66 -21.57 35.28 3.07
N HIS A 67 -21.25 36.53 3.44
CA HIS A 67 -21.13 37.63 2.50
C HIS A 67 -19.98 37.41 1.52
N CYS A 68 -18.76 37.18 2.01
CA CYS A 68 -17.57 36.94 1.18
C CYS A 68 -17.73 35.68 0.31
N ALA A 69 -18.32 34.60 0.85
CA ALA A 69 -18.57 33.39 0.05
C ALA A 69 -19.51 33.69 -1.12
N HIS A 70 -20.57 34.47 -0.90
CA HIS A 70 -21.46 34.91 -1.97
C HIS A 70 -20.73 35.77 -3.02
N GLU A 71 -19.92 36.74 -2.60
CA GLU A 71 -19.16 37.61 -3.51
C GLU A 71 -18.15 36.83 -4.37
N HIS A 72 -17.49 35.83 -3.80
CA HIS A 72 -16.52 34.99 -4.51
C HIS A 72 -17.14 33.76 -5.19
N GLY A 73 -18.47 33.61 -5.15
CA GLY A 73 -19.19 32.49 -5.76
C GLY A 73 -18.87 31.12 -5.13
N ALA A 74 -18.53 31.09 -3.85
CA ALA A 74 -18.25 29.88 -3.09
C ALA A 74 -19.50 29.39 -2.33
N THR A 75 -19.73 28.07 -2.36
CA THR A 75 -20.83 27.44 -1.60
C THR A 75 -20.34 27.04 -0.21
N ILE A 76 -21.09 27.38 0.84
CA ILE A 76 -20.79 26.94 2.21
C ILE A 76 -21.55 25.65 2.51
N THR A 77 -20.86 24.67 3.08
CA THR A 77 -21.47 23.43 3.57
C THR A 77 -21.00 23.19 5.00
N THR A 78 -21.91 22.93 5.93
CA THR A 78 -21.56 22.56 7.30
C THR A 78 -21.51 21.04 7.42
N SER A 79 -20.38 20.51 7.89
CA SER A 79 -20.28 19.13 8.33
C SER A 79 -20.89 19.02 9.74
N PRO A 80 -21.78 18.05 10.00
CA PRO A 80 -22.22 17.75 11.36
C PRO A 80 -21.12 17.09 12.20
N ARG A 81 -19.96 16.80 11.60
CA ARG A 81 -18.87 16.05 12.22
C ARG A 81 -17.81 17.00 12.77
N PRO A 82 -17.15 16.62 13.87
CA PRO A 82 -15.96 17.33 14.31
C PRO A 82 -14.89 17.35 13.23
N TYR A 83 -13.99 18.31 13.32
CA TYR A 83 -12.84 18.41 12.45
C TYR A 83 -12.04 17.09 12.45
N LEU A 84 -11.77 16.55 11.26
CA LEU A 84 -11.21 15.21 11.11
C LEU A 84 -9.87 15.02 11.84
N ALA A 85 -9.03 16.07 11.91
CA ALA A 85 -7.76 16.00 12.64
C ALA A 85 -7.97 15.73 14.14
N ASP A 86 -8.95 16.38 14.77
CA ASP A 86 -9.25 16.16 16.19
C ASP A 86 -9.61 14.69 16.47
N PHE A 87 -10.35 14.05 15.55
CA PHE A 87 -10.68 12.63 15.66
C PHE A 87 -9.45 11.75 15.42
N GLY A 88 -8.60 12.10 14.45
CA GLY A 88 -7.33 11.43 14.20
C GLY A 88 -6.43 11.42 15.44
N ASP A 89 -6.26 12.58 16.08
CA ASP A 89 -5.47 12.74 17.31
C ASP A 89 -6.06 11.90 18.46
N ASP A 90 -7.38 11.93 18.64
CA ASP A 90 -8.05 11.11 19.66
C ASP A 90 -7.88 9.61 19.39
N LEU A 91 -7.92 9.19 18.12
CA LEU A 91 -7.75 7.81 17.72
C LEU A 91 -6.33 7.33 18.05
N VAL A 92 -5.29 8.05 17.61
CA VAL A 92 -3.89 7.62 17.82
C VAL A 92 -3.50 7.61 19.29
N ALA A 93 -4.05 8.51 20.11
CA ALA A 93 -3.83 8.52 21.56
C ALA A 93 -4.35 7.24 22.26
N ARG A 94 -5.21 6.47 21.59
CA ARG A 94 -5.83 5.24 22.10
C ARG A 94 -5.32 3.97 21.40
N LEU A 95 -4.55 4.09 20.32
CA LEU A 95 -3.96 2.95 19.62
C LEU A 95 -2.73 2.43 20.37
N PRO A 96 -2.45 1.12 20.31
CA PRO A 96 -1.25 0.55 20.91
C PRO A 96 -0.01 0.94 20.12
N GLY A 97 1.06 1.34 20.82
CA GLY A 97 2.34 1.74 20.22
C GLY A 97 2.42 3.25 19.95
N ALA A 98 3.44 3.66 19.20
CA ALA A 98 3.67 5.06 18.85
C ALA A 98 3.01 5.40 17.52
N TRP A 99 1.75 5.83 17.56
CA TRP A 99 1.03 6.31 16.39
C TRP A 99 1.07 7.83 16.31
N SER A 100 1.25 8.37 15.11
CA SER A 100 1.04 9.77 14.79
C SER A 100 -0.10 9.92 13.79
N ALA A 101 -0.82 11.04 13.88
CA ALA A 101 -1.86 11.43 12.94
C ALA A 101 -1.42 12.69 12.19
N GLN A 102 -1.57 12.68 10.88
CA GLN A 102 -1.32 13.84 10.03
C GLN A 102 -2.52 14.06 9.12
N LEU A 103 -3.14 15.23 9.20
CA LEU A 103 -4.18 15.63 8.24
C LEU A 103 -3.53 16.04 6.93
N GLU A 104 -4.04 15.48 5.84
CA GLU A 104 -3.78 15.90 4.48
C GLU A 104 -5.06 16.44 3.86
N LEU A 105 -4.93 17.57 3.15
CA LEU A 105 -6.06 18.25 2.50
C LEU A 105 -5.92 18.16 0.99
N TYR A 106 -6.97 17.67 0.34
CA TYR A 106 -7.04 17.55 -1.11
C TYR A 106 -7.99 18.63 -1.63
N TYR A 107 -7.47 19.85 -1.80
CA TYR A 107 -8.29 21.01 -2.20
C TYR A 107 -8.98 20.85 -3.57
N ASN A 108 -8.55 19.88 -4.38
CA ASN A 108 -9.09 19.59 -5.71
C ASN A 108 -9.26 18.06 -5.89
N PRO A 109 -10.38 17.59 -6.49
CA PRO A 109 -10.60 16.18 -6.84
C PRO A 109 -9.45 15.51 -7.61
N LEU A 110 -8.72 16.22 -8.46
CA LEU A 110 -7.57 15.67 -9.18
C LEU A 110 -6.42 15.29 -8.25
N VAL A 111 -6.19 16.07 -7.19
CA VAL A 111 -5.12 15.81 -6.22
C VAL A 111 -5.46 14.60 -5.33
N GLN A 112 -6.75 14.33 -5.11
CA GLN A 112 -7.20 13.12 -4.42
C GLN A 112 -6.79 11.84 -5.18
N GLN A 113 -6.59 11.89 -6.50
CA GLN A 113 -6.17 10.71 -7.29
C GLN A 113 -4.79 10.20 -6.89
N ASP A 114 -3.94 11.04 -6.30
CA ASP A 114 -2.62 10.65 -5.82
C ASP A 114 -2.70 9.63 -4.67
N LEU A 115 -3.85 9.56 -3.97
CA LEU A 115 -4.10 8.54 -2.93
C LEU A 115 -4.45 7.17 -3.48
N ILE A 116 -4.89 7.10 -4.73
CA ILE A 116 -5.43 5.87 -5.31
C ILE A 116 -4.29 4.87 -5.50
N ALA A 117 -3.21 5.26 -6.18
CA ALA A 117 -2.08 4.36 -6.49
C ALA A 117 -1.40 3.68 -5.28
N PRO A 118 -1.12 4.38 -4.15
CA PRO A 118 -0.51 3.74 -2.98
C PRO A 118 -1.51 2.96 -2.11
N LEU A 119 -2.82 3.07 -2.35
CA LEU A 119 -3.83 2.43 -1.52
C LEU A 119 -3.81 0.92 -1.66
N TRP A 120 -3.82 0.22 -0.52
CA TRP A 120 -3.90 -1.23 -0.46
C TRP A 120 -5.18 -1.65 0.24
N ASP A 121 -6.26 -1.68 -0.54
CA ASP A 121 -7.62 -1.92 -0.05
C ASP A 121 -8.40 -2.85 -0.99
N SER A 122 -9.17 -3.77 -0.41
CA SER A 122 -10.17 -4.60 -1.10
C SER A 122 -11.62 -4.27 -0.70
N GLY A 123 -11.81 -3.16 0.02
CA GLY A 123 -13.09 -2.74 0.59
C GLY A 123 -13.72 -1.52 -0.05
N ASP A 124 -14.46 -0.79 0.79
CA ASP A 124 -15.29 0.35 0.39
C ASP A 124 -14.46 1.63 0.28
N LEU A 125 -13.23 1.65 0.81
CA LEU A 125 -12.37 2.83 0.81
C LEU A 125 -11.89 3.19 -0.60
N LEU A 126 -11.46 2.21 -1.39
CA LEU A 126 -11.10 2.45 -2.79
C LEU A 126 -12.30 2.98 -3.59
N GLN A 127 -13.49 2.41 -3.36
CA GLN A 127 -14.72 2.85 -4.04
C GLN A 127 -15.09 4.29 -3.65
N ALA A 128 -14.97 4.63 -2.37
CA ALA A 128 -15.17 5.99 -1.88
C ALA A 128 -14.19 6.98 -2.54
N LEU A 129 -12.91 6.63 -2.65
CA LEU A 129 -11.91 7.50 -3.28
C LEU A 129 -12.09 7.65 -4.80
N LEU A 130 -12.67 6.66 -5.48
CA LEU A 130 -12.94 6.71 -6.93
C LEU A 130 -14.20 7.50 -7.28
N HIS A 131 -15.20 7.52 -6.40
CA HIS A 131 -16.54 8.01 -6.73
C HIS A 131 -16.99 9.21 -5.92
N ASP A 132 -16.42 9.44 -4.75
CA ASP A 132 -16.81 10.52 -3.85
C ASP A 132 -15.70 11.57 -3.70
N ALA A 133 -16.12 12.80 -3.45
CA ALA A 133 -15.22 13.87 -3.04
C ALA A 133 -14.72 13.63 -1.61
N VAL A 134 -13.40 13.55 -1.44
CA VAL A 134 -12.71 13.43 -0.14
C VAL A 134 -11.83 14.68 0.04
N PRO A 135 -12.35 15.74 0.69
CA PRO A 135 -11.64 17.02 0.85
C PRO A 135 -10.41 16.95 1.75
N GLY A 136 -10.32 15.91 2.56
CA GLY A 136 -9.18 15.64 3.41
C GLY A 136 -9.23 14.25 4.01
N ALA A 137 -8.06 13.75 4.39
CA ALA A 137 -7.87 12.47 5.03
C ALA A 137 -6.84 12.61 6.15
N VAL A 138 -6.88 11.72 7.13
CA VAL A 138 -5.83 11.60 8.13
C VAL A 138 -5.00 10.37 7.82
N VAL A 139 -3.69 10.59 7.63
CA VAL A 139 -2.70 9.54 7.52
C VAL A 139 -2.19 9.20 8.91
N LEU A 140 -2.35 7.94 9.30
CA LEU A 140 -1.88 7.41 10.59
C LEU A 140 -0.60 6.62 10.35
N LYS A 141 0.48 6.94 11.08
CA LYS A 141 1.77 6.24 10.95
C LYS A 141 2.20 5.65 12.28
N ASN A 142 2.63 4.40 12.30
CA ASN A 142 3.08 3.73 13.54
C ASN A 142 4.59 3.85 13.81
N GLY A 143 5.33 4.59 12.97
CA GLY A 143 6.80 4.73 13.06
C GLY A 143 7.60 3.47 12.66
N VAL A 144 6.95 2.36 12.34
CA VAL A 144 7.56 1.07 11.94
C VAL A 144 7.16 0.70 10.50
N GLY A 145 6.68 1.68 9.71
CA GLY A 145 6.36 1.52 8.29
C GLY A 145 4.92 1.10 7.97
N THR A 146 4.03 1.00 8.96
CA THR A 146 2.58 0.87 8.69
C THR A 146 1.95 2.25 8.57
N GLU A 147 1.33 2.49 7.42
CA GLU A 147 0.57 3.71 7.15
C GLU A 147 -0.89 3.37 6.87
N LEU A 148 -1.80 4.03 7.58
CA LEU A 148 -3.24 3.87 7.42
C LEU A 148 -3.87 5.16 6.92
N LEU A 149 -4.92 5.02 6.11
CA LEU A 149 -5.70 6.14 5.61
C LEU A 149 -7.07 6.14 6.30
N LEU A 150 -7.38 7.25 6.96
CA LEU A 150 -8.66 7.51 7.60
C LEU A 150 -9.39 8.62 6.83
N ILE A 151 -10.59 8.33 6.34
CA ILE A 151 -11.45 9.33 5.71
C ILE A 151 -12.80 9.41 6.39
N GLU A 152 -13.46 10.56 6.24
CA GLU A 152 -14.89 10.67 6.48
C GLU A 152 -15.66 9.72 5.55
N ARG A 153 -16.62 8.94 6.09
CA ARG A 153 -17.43 8.05 5.26
C ARG A 153 -18.37 8.86 4.35
N PRO A 154 -18.23 8.81 3.01
CA PRO A 154 -19.10 9.58 2.12
C PRO A 154 -20.56 9.11 2.18
N GLY A 155 -21.51 10.02 1.95
CA GLY A 155 -22.94 9.72 1.90
C GLY A 155 -23.60 9.30 3.23
N HIS A 156 -22.85 9.28 4.33
CA HIS A 156 -23.36 8.90 5.65
C HIS A 156 -23.36 10.13 6.58
N SER A 157 -24.11 10.10 7.69
CA SER A 157 -24.11 11.22 8.65
C SER A 157 -23.02 11.09 9.72
N SER A 158 -22.49 9.88 9.93
CA SER A 158 -21.48 9.57 10.93
C SER A 158 -20.58 8.42 10.50
N GLY A 159 -19.46 8.28 11.22
CA GLY A 159 -18.48 7.23 11.03
C GLY A 159 -17.41 7.56 10.00
N TYR A 160 -16.37 6.75 10.02
CA TYR A 160 -15.16 6.93 9.22
C TYR A 160 -14.86 5.63 8.47
N LEU A 161 -14.08 5.72 7.40
CA LEU A 161 -13.50 4.57 6.72
C LEU A 161 -12.02 4.54 7.00
N LEU A 162 -11.50 3.36 7.30
CA LEU A 162 -10.09 3.12 7.53
C LEU A 162 -9.60 2.00 6.63
N GLY A 163 -8.48 2.24 5.95
CA GLY A 163 -7.75 1.25 5.18
C GLY A 163 -6.25 1.46 5.32
N ALA A 164 -5.46 0.70 4.57
CA ALA A 164 -4.01 0.75 4.62
C ALA A 164 -3.45 1.29 3.30
N PHE A 165 -2.31 1.97 3.40
CA PHE A 165 -1.41 2.08 2.25
C PHE A 165 -0.60 0.80 2.11
N ALA A 166 -0.13 0.55 0.90
CA ALA A 166 0.89 -0.45 0.69
C ALA A 166 2.18 -0.04 1.40
N THR A 167 2.87 -1.03 1.96
CA THR A 167 4.21 -0.80 2.49
C THR A 167 5.17 -0.54 1.33
N GLU A 168 6.19 0.30 1.56
CA GLU A 168 7.27 0.57 0.61
C GLU A 168 8.01 -0.69 0.12
N GLU A 169 7.84 -1.82 0.81
CA GLU A 169 8.33 -3.14 0.40
C GLU A 169 7.72 -3.66 -0.91
N PHE A 170 6.66 -3.04 -1.46
CA PHE A 170 6.00 -3.52 -2.67
C PHE A 170 5.70 -2.41 -3.69
N ASP A 171 6.05 -2.69 -4.95
CA ASP A 171 5.90 -1.75 -6.07
C ASP A 171 4.54 -1.87 -6.80
N ASP A 172 3.75 -2.92 -6.55
CA ASP A 172 2.55 -3.32 -7.33
C ASP A 172 1.24 -3.37 -6.50
N ASN A 173 0.54 -2.25 -6.36
CA ASN A 173 -0.63 -2.19 -5.47
C ASN A 173 -1.99 -2.39 -6.18
N TRP A 174 -2.00 -2.45 -7.51
CA TRP A 174 -3.21 -2.68 -8.30
C TRP A 174 -3.46 -4.18 -8.46
N GLU A 175 -4.68 -4.63 -8.15
CA GLU A 175 -5.11 -6.04 -8.22
C GLU A 175 -4.45 -6.97 -7.19
N ALA A 176 -4.19 -6.51 -5.96
CA ALA A 176 -3.63 -7.36 -4.91
C ALA A 176 -4.70 -8.30 -4.31
N PRO A 177 -4.69 -9.63 -4.56
CA PRO A 177 -5.66 -10.57 -3.98
C PRO A 177 -5.59 -10.62 -2.45
N ASN A 178 -4.46 -10.18 -1.90
CA ASN A 178 -4.18 -10.16 -0.47
C ASN A 178 -4.50 -8.81 0.19
N ALA A 179 -5.10 -7.83 -0.52
CA ALA A 179 -5.39 -6.54 0.08
C ALA A 179 -6.36 -6.66 1.26
N PRO A 180 -6.04 -6.06 2.43
CA PRO A 180 -6.95 -6.05 3.55
C PRO A 180 -8.21 -5.25 3.20
N ARG A 181 -9.35 -5.69 3.71
CA ARG A 181 -10.60 -4.96 3.53
C ARG A 181 -10.65 -3.77 4.49
N SER A 182 -10.93 -2.57 3.97
CA SER A 182 -11.22 -1.39 4.80
C SER A 182 -12.35 -1.67 5.79
N ILE A 183 -12.32 -1.04 6.96
CA ILE A 183 -13.39 -1.13 7.95
C ILE A 183 -14.08 0.21 8.16
N VAL A 184 -15.36 0.15 8.50
CA VAL A 184 -16.12 1.31 8.98
C VAL A 184 -15.84 1.47 10.47
N LEU A 185 -15.40 2.66 10.86
CA LEU A 185 -15.18 3.03 12.26
C LEU A 185 -16.37 3.84 12.79
N PRO A 186 -16.78 3.60 14.05
CA PRO A 186 -17.74 4.45 14.74
C PRO A 186 -17.15 5.84 14.99
N ALA A 187 -18.04 6.80 15.29
CA ALA A 187 -17.64 8.18 15.60
C ALA A 187 -17.03 8.36 17.00
N GLU A 188 -17.13 7.35 17.87
CA GLU A 188 -16.54 7.36 19.21
C GLU A 188 -15.09 6.82 19.15
N PRO A 189 -14.07 7.63 19.53
CA PRO A 189 -12.67 7.25 19.35
C PRO A 189 -12.22 5.98 20.10
N GLY A 190 -12.80 5.69 21.28
CA GLY A 190 -12.50 4.46 22.03
C GLY A 190 -12.92 3.19 21.31
N LEU A 191 -14.17 3.13 20.84
CA LEU A 191 -14.71 2.05 20.05
C LEU A 191 -14.01 1.93 18.70
N ALA A 192 -13.64 3.07 18.09
CA ALA A 192 -12.85 3.09 16.86
C ALA A 192 -11.47 2.47 17.09
N ALA A 193 -10.72 2.91 18.11
CA ALA A 193 -9.41 2.36 18.45
C ALA A 193 -9.49 0.84 18.77
N HIS A 194 -10.55 0.41 19.46
CA HIS A 194 -10.81 -0.99 19.71
C HIS A 194 -11.00 -1.78 18.41
N ALA A 195 -11.87 -1.30 17.50
CA ALA A 195 -12.10 -1.94 16.21
C ALA A 195 -10.82 -2.01 15.36
N VAL A 196 -10.01 -0.94 15.35
CA VAL A 196 -8.69 -0.94 14.70
C VAL A 196 -7.80 -2.05 15.26
N THR A 197 -7.69 -2.12 16.58
CA THR A 197 -6.75 -3.01 17.27
C THR A 197 -7.16 -4.48 17.20
N THR A 198 -8.46 -4.77 17.35
CA THR A 198 -8.95 -6.15 17.43
C THR A 198 -9.37 -6.73 16.09
N THR A 199 -9.67 -5.88 15.11
CA THR A 199 -10.19 -6.33 13.80
C THR A 199 -9.25 -5.97 12.66
N PHE A 200 -8.95 -4.68 12.48
CA PHE A 200 -8.21 -4.22 11.30
C PHE A 200 -6.72 -4.61 11.32
N LEU A 201 -5.99 -4.28 12.39
CA LEU A 201 -4.55 -4.58 12.48
C LEU A 201 -4.24 -6.09 12.39
N PRO A 202 -5.03 -7.01 13.00
CA PRO A 202 -4.86 -8.44 12.78
C PRO A 202 -5.11 -8.85 11.32
N ALA A 203 -6.15 -8.30 10.67
CA ALA A 203 -6.43 -8.58 9.26
C ALA A 203 -5.31 -8.06 8.34
N TYR A 204 -4.81 -6.85 8.58
CA TYR A 204 -3.65 -6.26 7.91
C TYR A 204 -2.39 -7.13 8.08
N SER A 205 -2.12 -7.63 9.30
CA SER A 205 -0.97 -8.50 9.55
C SER A 205 -1.03 -9.82 8.79
N ARG A 206 -2.23 -10.40 8.66
CA ARG A 206 -2.48 -11.60 7.84
C ARG A 206 -2.31 -11.30 6.34
N ALA A 207 -2.88 -10.20 5.88
CA ALA A 207 -2.73 -9.73 4.50
C ALA A 207 -1.25 -9.59 4.12
N LEU A 208 -0.44 -8.95 4.97
CA LEU A 208 1.01 -8.80 4.73
C LEU A 208 1.73 -10.15 4.73
N HIS A 209 1.33 -11.06 5.62
CA HIS A 209 1.90 -12.40 5.67
C HIS A 209 1.63 -13.17 4.38
N HIS A 210 0.40 -13.13 3.87
CA HIS A 210 0.03 -13.76 2.60
C HIS A 210 0.71 -13.10 1.41
N ARG A 211 0.75 -11.76 1.34
CA ARG A 211 1.45 -11.05 0.27
C ARG A 211 2.93 -11.44 0.21
N ARG A 212 3.63 -11.43 1.35
CA ARG A 212 5.03 -11.87 1.43
C ARG A 212 5.21 -13.33 1.00
N LEU A 213 4.31 -14.23 1.43
CA LEU A 213 4.37 -15.64 1.03
C LEU A 213 4.20 -15.78 -0.49
N ASP A 214 3.17 -15.17 -1.07
CA ASP A 214 2.89 -15.25 -2.51
C ASP A 214 4.04 -14.66 -3.34
N THR A 215 4.64 -13.55 -2.89
CA THR A 215 5.83 -12.96 -3.52
C THR A 215 7.00 -13.94 -3.52
N VAL A 216 7.30 -14.60 -2.39
CA VAL A 216 8.38 -15.59 -2.30
C VAL A 216 8.07 -16.80 -3.20
N LEU A 217 6.85 -17.34 -3.15
CA LEU A 217 6.48 -18.51 -3.95
C LEU A 217 6.53 -18.21 -5.45
N THR A 218 6.01 -17.07 -5.88
CA THR A 218 6.07 -16.62 -7.28
C THR A 218 7.52 -16.47 -7.75
N ALA A 219 8.40 -15.92 -6.91
CA ALA A 219 9.82 -15.82 -7.22
C ALA A 219 10.47 -17.20 -7.38
N LEU A 220 10.19 -18.15 -6.48
CA LEU A 220 10.71 -19.51 -6.55
C LEU A 220 10.17 -20.27 -7.77
N GLU A 221 8.90 -20.08 -8.13
CA GLU A 221 8.30 -20.67 -9.33
C GLU A 221 8.98 -20.16 -10.62
N ARG A 222 9.24 -18.85 -10.71
CA ARG A 222 9.99 -18.25 -11.83
C ARG A 222 11.39 -18.85 -11.94
N ILE A 223 12.12 -18.94 -10.83
CA ILE A 223 13.45 -19.54 -10.81
C ILE A 223 13.40 -21.02 -11.24
N ARG A 224 12.41 -21.78 -10.75
CA ARG A 224 12.23 -23.20 -11.10
C ARG A 224 12.00 -23.38 -12.59
N ALA A 225 11.11 -22.60 -13.19
CA ALA A 225 10.81 -22.68 -14.62
C ALA A 225 12.05 -22.40 -15.50
N GLU A 226 12.84 -21.38 -15.13
CA GLU A 226 14.09 -21.07 -15.82
C GLU A 226 15.14 -22.17 -15.64
N HIS A 227 15.23 -22.76 -14.44
CA HIS A 227 16.14 -23.85 -14.16
C HIS A 227 15.79 -25.12 -14.95
N GLU A 228 14.51 -25.50 -14.98
CA GLU A 228 14.01 -26.64 -15.78
C GLU A 228 14.30 -26.43 -17.28
N THR A 229 14.12 -25.20 -17.78
CA THR A 229 14.47 -24.84 -19.16
C THR A 229 15.96 -25.03 -19.42
N LEU A 230 16.82 -24.57 -18.53
CA LEU A 230 18.27 -24.75 -18.64
C LEU A 230 18.67 -26.24 -18.64
N GLN A 231 18.09 -27.05 -17.75
CA GLN A 231 18.39 -28.49 -17.69
C GLN A 231 17.94 -29.20 -18.97
N ALA A 232 16.74 -28.92 -19.48
CA ALA A 232 16.25 -29.49 -20.73
C ALA A 232 17.16 -29.15 -21.93
N ILE A 233 17.72 -27.93 -21.98
CA ILE A 233 18.67 -27.55 -23.03
C ILE A 233 20.01 -28.31 -22.87
N LYS A 234 20.52 -28.43 -21.64
CA LYS A 234 21.76 -29.17 -21.35
C LYS A 234 21.64 -30.66 -21.70
N GLU A 235 20.50 -31.27 -21.40
CA GLU A 235 20.23 -32.69 -21.69
C GLU A 235 20.02 -32.95 -23.18
N SER A 236 19.28 -32.06 -23.88
CA SER A 236 18.97 -32.23 -25.29
C SER A 236 20.07 -31.78 -26.24
N GLY A 237 21.01 -30.94 -25.76
CA GLY A 237 21.99 -30.29 -26.61
C GLY A 237 21.38 -29.27 -27.58
N ARG A 238 20.17 -28.76 -27.29
CA ARG A 238 19.39 -27.88 -28.18
C ARG A 238 18.70 -26.77 -27.39
N TYR A 239 18.57 -25.61 -28.01
CA TYR A 239 17.74 -24.52 -27.50
C TYR A 239 16.25 -24.89 -27.47
N SER A 240 15.44 -24.09 -26.78
CA SER A 240 13.99 -24.27 -26.67
C SER A 240 13.25 -24.18 -28.02
N ASP A 241 13.85 -23.55 -29.03
CA ASP A 241 13.37 -23.49 -30.42
C ASP A 241 13.82 -24.69 -31.28
N GLY A 242 14.57 -25.63 -30.71
CA GLY A 242 15.08 -26.83 -31.36
C GLY A 242 16.43 -26.67 -32.09
N VAL A 243 17.00 -25.46 -32.10
CA VAL A 243 18.30 -25.19 -32.71
C VAL A 243 19.40 -25.91 -31.93
N PRO A 244 20.29 -26.70 -32.59
CA PRO A 244 21.41 -27.35 -31.92
C PRO A 244 22.35 -26.34 -31.25
N LEU A 245 22.85 -26.69 -30.07
CA LEU A 245 23.98 -26.00 -29.45
C LEU A 245 25.22 -26.20 -30.33
N ALA A 246 25.64 -25.14 -31.01
CA ALA A 246 26.72 -25.20 -31.99
C ALA A 246 28.12 -25.36 -31.35
N ASP A 247 28.28 -24.94 -30.10
CA ASP A 247 29.54 -25.00 -29.35
C ASP A 247 29.28 -25.32 -27.87
N ALA A 248 30.04 -26.26 -27.30
CA ALA A 248 30.00 -26.60 -25.87
C ALA A 248 30.38 -25.39 -24.98
N ARG A 249 31.07 -24.39 -25.52
CA ARG A 249 31.39 -23.12 -24.83
C ARG A 249 30.17 -22.23 -24.58
N MET A 250 29.01 -22.53 -25.16
CA MET A 250 27.77 -21.78 -24.93
C MET A 250 27.09 -22.17 -23.61
N VAL A 251 27.41 -23.34 -23.03
CA VAL A 251 26.82 -23.81 -21.77
C VAL A 251 27.15 -22.87 -20.60
N PRO A 252 28.40 -22.43 -20.37
CA PRO A 252 28.71 -21.44 -19.34
C PRO A 252 28.01 -20.08 -19.53
N GLU A 253 27.80 -19.64 -20.78
CA GLU A 253 27.10 -18.38 -21.08
C GLU A 253 25.61 -18.48 -20.73
N MET A 254 25.00 -19.63 -20.99
CA MET A 254 23.63 -19.93 -20.62
C MET A 254 23.46 -20.01 -19.10
N GLU A 255 24.39 -20.66 -18.40
CA GLU A 255 24.41 -20.71 -16.94
C GLU A 255 24.54 -19.31 -16.33
N ALA A 256 25.41 -18.44 -16.88
CA ALA A 256 25.54 -17.05 -16.44
C ALA A 256 24.28 -16.21 -16.71
N THR A 257 23.56 -16.51 -17.80
CA THR A 257 22.28 -15.88 -18.15
C THR A 257 21.17 -16.33 -17.21
N PHE A 258 21.08 -17.63 -16.92
CA PHE A 258 20.19 -18.16 -15.88
C PHE A 258 20.48 -17.51 -14.54
N ALA A 259 21.75 -17.44 -14.11
CA ALA A 259 22.13 -16.80 -12.85
C ALA A 259 21.67 -15.33 -12.77
N ASP A 260 21.78 -14.57 -13.87
CA ASP A 260 21.26 -13.18 -13.94
C ASP A 260 19.75 -13.13 -13.68
N TYR A 261 18.96 -13.92 -14.40
CA TYR A 261 17.50 -13.95 -14.23
C TYR A 261 17.06 -14.51 -12.87
N ALA A 262 17.73 -15.55 -12.40
CA ALA A 262 17.46 -16.15 -11.11
C ALA A 262 17.76 -15.15 -9.98
N TRP A 263 18.84 -14.37 -10.08
CA TRP A 263 19.16 -13.33 -9.10
C TRP A 263 18.05 -12.27 -8.97
N LEU A 264 17.50 -11.82 -10.10
CA LEU A 264 16.42 -10.83 -10.08
C LEU A 264 15.21 -11.30 -9.26
N SER A 265 14.80 -12.55 -9.46
CA SER A 265 13.69 -13.14 -8.71
C SER A 265 14.10 -13.48 -7.27
N PHE A 266 15.32 -13.94 -7.05
CA PHE A 266 15.79 -14.34 -5.73
C PHE A 266 15.89 -13.17 -4.74
N ARG A 267 16.04 -11.93 -5.23
CA ARG A 267 15.98 -10.72 -4.37
C ARG A 267 14.67 -10.63 -3.59
N ASP A 268 13.56 -11.04 -4.17
CA ASP A 268 12.24 -11.05 -3.51
C ASP A 268 12.24 -12.07 -2.35
N VAL A 269 12.89 -13.23 -2.55
CA VAL A 269 13.10 -14.23 -1.50
C VAL A 269 13.93 -13.62 -0.36
N LEU A 270 15.04 -12.96 -0.69
CA LEU A 270 15.91 -12.34 0.32
C LEU A 270 15.20 -11.20 1.08
N GLU A 271 14.31 -10.46 0.44
CA GLU A 271 13.55 -9.37 1.04
C GLU A 271 12.47 -9.88 2.01
N HIS A 272 11.66 -10.86 1.59
CA HIS A 272 10.44 -11.19 2.33
C HIS A 272 10.54 -12.46 3.19
N ALA A 273 11.41 -13.42 2.83
CA ALA A 273 11.53 -14.68 3.55
C ALA A 273 12.02 -14.56 5.02
N PRO A 274 12.94 -13.64 5.39
CA PRO A 274 13.42 -13.54 6.77
C PRO A 274 12.29 -13.37 7.79
N VAL A 275 11.34 -12.47 7.50
CA VAL A 275 10.18 -12.21 8.37
C VAL A 275 9.28 -13.45 8.47
N LEU A 276 9.04 -14.15 7.36
CA LEU A 276 8.24 -15.39 7.35
C LEU A 276 8.89 -16.51 8.18
N LEU A 277 10.20 -16.73 8.00
CA LEU A 277 10.97 -17.75 8.74
C LEU A 277 11.04 -17.47 10.25
N SER A 278 11.09 -16.18 10.64
CA SER A 278 11.10 -15.76 12.05
C SER A 278 9.81 -16.13 12.80
N ARG A 279 8.70 -16.34 12.07
CA ARG A 279 7.38 -16.70 12.63
C ARG A 279 7.15 -18.21 12.70
N CYS A 280 7.90 -18.99 11.93
CA CYS A 280 7.75 -20.44 11.90
C CYS A 280 8.09 -21.06 13.26
N ARG A 281 7.23 -21.97 13.75
CA ARG A 281 7.42 -22.72 15.00
C ARG A 281 7.20 -24.21 14.75
N PRO A 282 8.17 -24.93 14.13
CA PRO A 282 7.98 -26.33 13.71
C PRO A 282 7.56 -27.28 14.83
N ALA A 283 8.06 -27.07 16.05
CA ALA A 283 7.68 -27.87 17.21
C ALA A 283 6.18 -27.79 17.58
N MET A 284 5.47 -26.77 17.08
CA MET A 284 4.03 -26.56 17.31
C MET A 284 3.17 -26.98 16.11
N THR A 285 3.77 -27.56 15.06
CA THR A 285 3.06 -28.00 13.86
C THR A 285 3.08 -29.52 13.71
N PRO A 286 2.22 -30.12 12.86
CA PRO A 286 2.25 -31.56 12.57
C PRO A 286 3.53 -32.05 11.89
N TRP A 287 4.38 -31.13 11.39
CA TRP A 287 5.59 -31.44 10.64
C TRP A 287 6.85 -30.92 11.35
N ALA A 288 7.08 -31.37 12.58
CA ALA A 288 8.24 -30.95 13.36
C ALA A 288 9.59 -31.26 12.66
N GLN A 289 9.61 -32.27 11.79
CA GLN A 289 10.77 -32.63 10.96
C GLN A 289 11.22 -31.53 9.99
N ASP A 290 10.33 -30.61 9.61
CA ASP A 290 10.67 -29.49 8.72
C ASP A 290 11.65 -28.51 9.38
N ALA A 291 11.93 -28.63 10.69
CA ALA A 291 12.90 -27.77 11.39
C ALA A 291 14.28 -27.76 10.72
N ALA A 292 14.79 -28.92 10.29
CA ALA A 292 16.09 -29.02 9.62
C ALA A 292 16.10 -28.31 8.26
N ALA A 293 14.98 -28.37 7.52
CA ALA A 293 14.81 -27.64 6.26
C ALA A 293 14.83 -26.13 6.50
N LEU A 294 14.09 -25.66 7.51
CA LEU A 294 14.08 -24.23 7.85
C LEU A 294 15.45 -23.71 8.30
N ASP A 295 16.25 -24.52 8.99
CA ASP A 295 17.60 -24.14 9.38
C ASP A 295 18.55 -24.05 8.18
N ARG A 296 18.45 -24.97 7.21
CA ARG A 296 19.18 -24.87 5.93
C ARG A 296 18.81 -23.58 5.18
N LEU A 297 17.53 -23.25 5.12
CA LEU A 297 17.05 -22.01 4.49
C LEU A 297 17.58 -20.75 5.19
N ARG A 298 17.62 -20.73 6.52
CA ARG A 298 18.21 -19.61 7.29
C ARG A 298 19.70 -19.44 6.99
N THR A 299 20.45 -20.54 6.93
CA THR A 299 21.87 -20.51 6.57
C THR A 299 22.07 -19.98 5.15
N ALA A 300 21.30 -20.49 4.17
CA ALA A 300 21.34 -20.02 2.79
C ALA A 300 21.03 -18.51 2.66
N LEU A 301 20.09 -17.99 3.45
CA LEU A 301 19.82 -16.55 3.52
C LEU A 301 21.00 -15.77 4.10
N ALA A 302 21.62 -16.26 5.17
CA ALA A 302 22.74 -15.60 5.84
C ALA A 302 23.95 -15.50 4.89
N GLU A 303 24.25 -16.58 4.18
CA GLU A 303 25.33 -16.65 3.18
C GLU A 303 25.10 -15.68 2.00
N SER A 304 23.83 -15.44 1.65
CA SER A 304 23.45 -14.53 0.56
C SER A 304 23.36 -13.05 0.96
N GLN A 305 23.46 -12.70 2.26
CA GLN A 305 23.30 -11.30 2.69
C GLN A 305 24.42 -10.38 2.20
N ALA A 306 25.67 -10.87 2.15
CA ALA A 306 26.80 -10.07 1.69
C ALA A 306 26.63 -9.68 0.21
N VAL A 307 26.24 -10.63 -0.63
CA VAL A 307 25.94 -10.42 -2.06
C VAL A 307 24.80 -9.42 -2.23
N ARG A 308 23.77 -9.51 -1.39
CA ARG A 308 22.64 -8.57 -1.40
C ARG A 308 23.02 -7.16 -0.98
N ALA A 309 23.86 -7.02 0.04
CA ALA A 309 24.35 -5.71 0.47
C ALA A 309 25.12 -5.02 -0.66
N GLU A 310 25.98 -5.77 -1.35
CA GLU A 310 26.70 -5.30 -2.53
C GLU A 310 25.74 -4.91 -3.67
N ASP A 311 24.73 -5.73 -3.99
CA ASP A 311 23.68 -5.37 -4.98
C ASP A 311 22.95 -4.07 -4.61
N LYS A 312 22.61 -3.88 -3.32
CA LYS A 312 21.94 -2.66 -2.84
C LYS A 312 22.84 -1.43 -2.96
N GLU A 313 24.13 -1.53 -2.65
CA GLU A 313 25.08 -0.42 -2.81
C GLU A 313 25.26 -0.01 -4.27
N LEU A 314 25.16 -0.97 -5.19
CA LEU A 314 25.25 -0.70 -6.62
C LEU A 314 23.95 -0.11 -7.21
N ARG A 315 22.82 -0.14 -6.49
CA ARG A 315 21.58 0.53 -6.93
C ARG A 315 21.75 2.04 -6.88
N GLY A 316 21.79 2.67 -8.05
CA GLY A 316 21.93 4.12 -8.20
C GLY A 316 23.29 4.56 -8.77
N VAL A 317 24.22 3.62 -8.96
CA VAL A 317 25.45 3.86 -9.71
C VAL A 317 25.16 3.73 -11.20
N LEU A 318 25.61 4.70 -12.01
CA LEU A 318 25.47 4.64 -13.47
C LEU A 318 26.42 3.58 -14.03
N PHE A 319 25.87 2.46 -14.50
CA PHE A 319 26.58 1.43 -15.21
C PHE A 319 26.32 1.50 -16.72
N SER A 320 27.29 1.02 -17.52
CA SER A 320 26.95 0.55 -18.86
C SER A 320 26.05 -0.69 -18.77
N VAL A 321 25.21 -0.91 -19.78
CA VAL A 321 24.30 -2.07 -19.81
C VAL A 321 25.07 -3.39 -19.62
N ASP A 322 26.24 -3.51 -20.24
CA ASP A 322 27.10 -4.71 -20.12
C ASP A 322 27.74 -4.85 -18.74
N GLY A 323 28.17 -3.75 -18.12
CA GLY A 323 28.72 -3.75 -16.76
C GLY A 323 27.69 -4.17 -15.71
N TRP A 324 26.45 -3.72 -15.88
CA TRP A 324 25.33 -4.12 -15.02
C TRP A 324 24.98 -5.60 -15.19
N LYS A 325 24.96 -6.10 -16.43
CA LYS A 325 24.72 -7.53 -16.71
C LYS A 325 25.79 -8.41 -16.06
N GLN A 326 27.08 -8.06 -16.21
CA GLN A 326 28.18 -8.81 -15.61
C GLN A 326 28.13 -8.81 -14.07
N ALA A 327 27.82 -7.67 -13.45
CA ALA A 327 27.66 -7.59 -12.00
C ALA A 327 26.54 -8.50 -11.49
N ARG A 328 25.37 -8.51 -12.16
CA ARG A 328 24.24 -9.37 -11.80
C ARG A 328 24.51 -10.85 -12.03
N SER A 329 25.14 -11.23 -13.15
CA SER A 329 25.55 -12.62 -13.36
C SER A 329 26.50 -13.10 -12.26
N ARG A 330 27.44 -12.26 -11.82
CA ARG A 330 28.32 -12.58 -10.68
C ARG A 330 27.52 -12.80 -9.39
N PHE A 331 26.55 -11.94 -9.09
CA PHE A 331 25.67 -12.11 -7.92
C PHE A 331 24.87 -13.41 -8.00
N GLY A 332 24.25 -13.68 -9.15
CA GLY A 332 23.53 -14.92 -9.39
C GLY A 332 24.40 -16.15 -9.20
N LEU A 333 25.60 -16.17 -9.78
CA LEU A 333 26.55 -17.27 -9.62
C LEU A 333 26.97 -17.48 -8.16
N ALA A 334 27.18 -16.39 -7.41
CA ALA A 334 27.51 -16.47 -5.99
C ALA A 334 26.33 -16.98 -5.14
N ALA A 335 25.10 -16.66 -5.53
CA ALA A 335 23.87 -17.06 -4.83
C ALA A 335 23.33 -18.44 -5.26
N LEU A 336 23.88 -19.07 -6.30
CA LEU A 336 23.41 -20.35 -6.84
C LEU A 336 23.22 -21.45 -5.77
N PRO A 337 24.19 -21.72 -4.87
CA PRO A 337 24.01 -22.74 -3.83
C PRO A 337 22.81 -22.46 -2.91
N ALA A 338 22.60 -21.18 -2.59
CA ALA A 338 21.45 -20.75 -1.80
C ALA A 338 20.14 -20.93 -2.60
N ILE A 339 20.12 -20.53 -3.87
CA ILE A 339 18.97 -20.72 -4.75
C ILE A 339 18.58 -22.19 -4.85
N GLU A 340 19.54 -23.09 -5.06
CA GLU A 340 19.31 -24.54 -5.11
C GLU A 340 18.71 -25.08 -3.81
N THR A 341 19.26 -24.63 -2.67
CA THR A 341 18.71 -24.97 -1.34
C THR A 341 17.26 -24.50 -1.19
N TRP A 342 16.95 -23.28 -1.65
CA TRP A 342 15.61 -22.72 -1.61
C TRP A 342 14.62 -23.48 -2.50
N LEU A 343 15.05 -23.91 -3.68
CA LEU A 343 14.22 -24.74 -4.55
C LEU A 343 13.91 -26.10 -3.91
N ALA A 344 14.93 -26.76 -3.34
CA ALA A 344 14.80 -28.07 -2.71
C ALA A 344 13.89 -28.08 -1.47
N GLU A 345 13.96 -27.03 -0.64
CA GLU A 345 13.25 -26.97 0.64
C GLU A 345 11.94 -26.14 0.58
N SER A 346 11.55 -25.68 -0.62
CA SER A 346 10.39 -24.79 -0.85
C SER A 346 9.07 -25.33 -0.31
N GLU A 347 8.81 -26.64 -0.40
CA GLU A 347 7.58 -27.25 0.12
C GLU A 347 7.51 -27.23 1.65
N ALA A 348 8.64 -27.52 2.32
CA ALA A 348 8.73 -27.48 3.78
C ALA A 348 8.56 -26.04 4.27
N PHE A 349 9.16 -25.07 3.56
CA PHE A 349 8.95 -23.65 3.80
C PHE A 349 7.48 -23.26 3.69
N GLU A 350 6.83 -23.58 2.57
CA GLU A 350 5.43 -23.22 2.33
C GLU A 350 4.51 -23.77 3.44
N ARG A 351 4.63 -25.06 3.75
CA ARG A 351 3.82 -25.70 4.80
C ARG A 351 3.96 -24.99 6.15
N GLN A 352 5.20 -24.72 6.57
CA GLN A 352 5.46 -24.08 7.87
C GLN A 352 5.00 -22.63 7.90
N VAL A 353 5.19 -21.88 6.81
CA VAL A 353 4.77 -20.48 6.74
C VAL A 353 3.23 -20.36 6.72
N ARG A 354 2.53 -21.26 6.03
CA ARG A 354 1.05 -21.33 6.06
C ARG A 354 0.53 -21.69 7.47
N ALA A 355 1.25 -22.51 8.22
CA ALA A 355 0.91 -22.80 9.62
C ALA A 355 1.19 -21.62 10.58
N ALA A 356 2.10 -20.72 10.20
CA ALA A 356 2.55 -19.58 11.01
C ALA A 356 1.75 -18.27 10.79
N VAL A 357 0.55 -18.35 10.21
CA VAL A 357 -0.29 -17.17 9.93
C VAL A 357 -0.61 -16.42 11.23
N PRO A 358 -0.43 -15.08 11.28
CA PRO A 358 -0.75 -14.28 12.46
C PRO A 358 -2.23 -14.38 12.88
N GLY A 359 -2.49 -14.54 14.18
CA GLY A 359 -3.86 -14.58 14.73
C GLY A 359 -4.43 -15.95 15.08
N GLY A 360 -3.64 -17.03 14.96
CA GLY A 360 -3.99 -18.37 15.47
C GLY A 360 -4.85 -19.23 14.54
N PRO A 361 -5.13 -20.50 14.90
CA PRO A 361 -5.73 -21.51 14.01
C PRO A 361 -7.16 -21.22 13.53
N VAL A 362 -7.86 -20.25 14.13
CA VAL A 362 -9.16 -19.73 13.61
C VAL A 362 -8.98 -19.06 12.24
N ALA A 363 -7.75 -18.72 11.85
CA ALA A 363 -7.40 -18.14 10.55
C ALA A 363 -7.53 -19.11 9.35
N LEU A 364 -7.57 -20.42 9.57
CA LEU A 364 -7.75 -21.41 8.48
C LEU A 364 -9.20 -21.46 7.94
N ALA A 365 -10.15 -20.76 8.57
CA ALA A 365 -11.55 -20.70 8.16
C ALA A 365 -11.89 -19.44 7.34
N ALA A 366 -10.94 -18.52 7.13
CA ALA A 366 -11.15 -17.42 6.21
C ALA A 366 -11.11 -17.97 4.77
N PRO A 367 -12.10 -17.66 3.92
CA PRO A 367 -12.11 -18.16 2.55
C PRO A 367 -10.84 -17.70 1.85
N THR A 368 -10.12 -18.65 1.25
CA THR A 368 -9.07 -18.41 0.28
C THR A 368 -9.57 -17.35 -0.71
N PRO A 369 -8.84 -16.26 -0.97
CA PRO A 369 -9.25 -15.32 -2.00
C PRO A 369 -9.36 -16.12 -3.30
N ARG A 370 -10.60 -16.24 -3.81
CA ARG A 370 -10.84 -16.80 -5.13
C ARG A 370 -10.08 -15.94 -6.12
N LEU A 371 -9.28 -16.57 -6.96
CA LEU A 371 -8.78 -16.01 -8.23
C LEU A 371 -10.00 -15.48 -9.01
N LEU A 372 -10.34 -14.21 -8.80
CA LEU A 372 -11.33 -13.51 -9.61
C LEU A 372 -10.63 -13.14 -10.91
N THR A 373 -10.66 -14.06 -11.88
CA THR A 373 -10.30 -13.80 -13.28
C THR A 373 -11.33 -12.91 -13.99
N ALA A 374 -11.86 -11.89 -13.31
CA ALA A 374 -12.84 -10.96 -13.85
C ALA A 374 -12.25 -9.55 -13.80
N ARG A 375 -11.48 -9.24 -14.84
CA ARG A 375 -11.06 -7.90 -15.22
C ARG A 375 -12.28 -6.94 -15.14
N PRO A 376 -12.26 -5.89 -14.30
CA PRO A 376 -13.24 -4.83 -14.41
C PRO A 376 -13.10 -4.18 -15.78
N ALA A 377 -14.16 -4.18 -16.58
CA ALA A 377 -14.15 -3.50 -17.87
C ALA A 377 -14.01 -1.98 -17.61
N LEU A 378 -12.92 -1.40 -18.11
CA LEU A 378 -12.74 0.05 -18.16
C LEU A 378 -13.92 0.67 -18.94
N PRO A 379 -14.48 1.81 -18.49
CA PRO A 379 -15.47 2.54 -19.27
C PRO A 379 -14.85 2.95 -20.61
N ALA A 380 -15.53 2.59 -21.70
CA ALA A 380 -15.07 2.88 -23.05
C ALA A 380 -14.91 4.39 -23.26
N VAL A 381 -13.71 4.80 -23.66
CA VAL A 381 -13.46 6.17 -24.16
C VAL A 381 -14.27 6.36 -25.44
N PRO A 382 -15.21 7.31 -25.51
CA PRO A 382 -15.92 7.58 -26.75
C PRO A 382 -14.92 8.13 -27.78
N ARG A 383 -14.67 7.35 -28.82
CA ARG A 383 -13.89 7.80 -29.98
C ARG A 383 -14.68 8.93 -30.65
N SER A 384 -14.10 10.14 -30.63
CA SER A 384 -14.56 11.25 -31.44
C SER A 384 -14.51 10.85 -32.92
N SER A 385 -15.68 10.73 -33.55
CA SER A 385 -15.79 10.59 -34.99
C SER A 385 -15.49 11.93 -35.63
N ALA A 386 -14.24 12.11 -36.09
CA ALA A 386 -13.94 13.17 -37.05
C ALA A 386 -14.61 12.79 -38.38
N ALA A 387 -15.73 13.44 -38.65
CA ALA A 387 -16.38 13.41 -39.95
C ALA A 387 -15.48 14.13 -40.97
N HIS A 388 -15.13 13.42 -42.03
CA HIS A 388 -14.65 14.05 -43.26
C HIS A 388 -15.77 14.90 -43.86
N ARG A 389 -15.47 16.18 -44.09
CA ARG A 389 -15.81 16.90 -45.32
C ARG A 389 -14.87 18.07 -45.53
#